data_AF-A0AAD2FXH7-F1
#
_entry.id   AF-A0AAD2FXH7-F1
#
_cell.length_a   1.000
_cell.length_b   1.000
_cell.length_c   1.000
_cell.angle_alpha   90.00
_cell.angle_beta   90.00
_cell.angle_gamma   90.00
#
_symmetry.space_group_name_H-M   'P 1'
#
loop_
_entity.id
_entity.type
_entity.pdbx_description
1 polymer ?
#
loop_
_entity_poly.entity_id
_entity_poly.type
_entity_poly.pdbx_seq_one_letter_code
_entity_poly.pdbx_strand_id
1 'polypeptide(L)'
;MSLQTVINQNQQTIAFLEAREYDNAIVSSSSALECLGSIPMMMPQQDDDDLLHQISSSSSPEFSFDQCMLLTSIPEGDDQCGTHAFMYNHAIPLPSNVTDRGIITPILIFNAALAHHLVAMRKDERSPQYLDRAMQLYTLVYHSQDIVQNPLFHFVIYNNAALIDLQIGNKDTWKACLGHLVHIYMILVDESCISELRHIQGFLGSLMATMPVAAAA
;
A
#
# COMPACT_ATOMS: atom_id res chain seq x y z
N MET A 1 4.85 -20.23 16.29
CA MET A 1 3.90 -19.10 16.20
C MET A 1 2.80 -19.45 15.21
N SER A 2 1.61 -18.84 15.32
CA SER A 2 0.50 -19.10 14.39
C SER A 2 0.24 -17.89 13.48
N LEU A 3 -0.42 -18.11 12.34
CA LEU A 3 -0.87 -17.02 11.46
C LEU A 3 -1.84 -16.06 12.16
N GLN A 4 -2.63 -16.56 13.11
CA GLN A 4 -3.50 -15.72 13.93
C GLN A 4 -2.72 -14.66 14.71
N THR A 5 -1.52 -15.00 15.21
CA THR A 5 -0.65 -14.01 15.88
C THR A 5 -0.24 -12.90 14.91
N VAL A 6 0.08 -13.22 13.66
CA VAL A 6 0.44 -12.25 12.62
C VAL A 6 -0.74 -11.32 12.32
N ILE A 7 -1.94 -11.88 12.14
CA ILE A 7 -3.17 -11.11 11.89
C ILE A 7 -3.48 -10.16 13.04
N ASN A 8 -3.41 -10.64 14.29
CA ASN A 8 -3.63 -9.82 15.48
C ASN A 8 -2.61 -8.69 15.59
N GLN A 9 -1.34 -8.96 15.26
CA GLN A 9 -0.28 -7.94 15.27
C GLN A 9 -0.50 -6.90 14.16
N ASN A 10 -1.01 -7.31 12.99
CA ASN A 10 -1.41 -6.36 11.94
C ASN A 10 -2.58 -5.48 12.40
N GLN A 11 -3.60 -6.05 13.05
CA GLN A 11 -4.71 -5.27 13.62
C GLN A 11 -4.22 -4.26 14.66
N GLN A 12 -3.27 -4.65 15.51
CA GLN A 12 -2.64 -3.73 16.46
C GLN A 12 -1.89 -2.59 15.75
N THR A 13 -1.19 -2.89 14.65
CA THR A 13 -0.54 -1.88 13.81
C THR A 13 -1.54 -0.86 13.27
N ILE A 14 -2.68 -1.34 12.77
CA ILE A 14 -3.76 -0.49 12.25
C ILE A 14 -4.29 0.43 13.36
N ALA A 15 -4.57 -0.12 14.54
CA ALA A 15 -5.04 0.66 15.67
C ALA A 15 -4.05 1.77 16.07
N PHE A 16 -2.74 1.49 16.06
CA PHE A 16 -1.72 2.51 16.32
C PHE A 16 -1.66 3.59 15.22
N LEU A 17 -1.83 3.22 13.95
CA LEU A 17 -1.88 4.17 12.84
C LEU A 17 -3.10 5.09 12.95
N GLU A 18 -4.28 4.55 13.26
CA GLU A 18 -5.51 5.32 13.50
C GLU A 18 -5.38 6.25 14.71
N ALA A 19 -4.75 5.79 15.79
CA ALA A 19 -4.43 6.59 16.97
C ALA A 19 -3.31 7.61 16.76
N ARG A 20 -2.68 7.64 15.57
CA ARG A 20 -1.50 8.46 15.23
C ARG A 20 -0.27 8.18 16.10
N GLU A 21 -0.17 6.98 16.67
CA GLU A 21 0.96 6.48 17.44
C GLU A 21 1.96 5.76 16.50
N TYR A 22 2.51 6.50 15.55
CA TYR A 22 3.27 5.91 14.44
C TYR A 22 4.55 5.16 14.86
N ASP A 23 5.21 5.57 15.94
CA ASP A 23 6.36 4.85 16.50
C ASP A 23 5.96 3.44 16.98
N ASN A 24 4.81 3.34 17.66
CA ASN A 24 4.23 2.06 18.07
C ASN A 24 3.79 1.22 16.86
N ALA A 25 3.28 1.87 15.81
CA ALA A 25 2.95 1.20 14.55
C ALA A 25 4.19 0.60 13.85
N ILE A 26 5.35 1.29 13.86
CA ILE A 26 6.61 0.75 13.33
C ILE A 26 7.03 -0.50 14.11
N VAL A 27 7.00 -0.44 15.45
CA VAL A 27 7.35 -1.59 16.30
C VAL A 27 6.41 -2.76 16.04
N SER A 28 5.10 -2.51 16.05
CA SER A 28 4.07 -3.51 15.84
C SER A 28 4.16 -4.17 14.45
N SER A 29 4.34 -3.39 13.38
CA SER A 29 4.48 -3.92 12.02
C SER A 29 5.76 -4.75 11.84
N SER A 30 6.86 -4.33 12.47
CA SER A 30 8.10 -5.11 12.50
C SER A 30 7.91 -6.44 13.22
N SER A 31 7.25 -6.43 14.38
CA SER A 31 6.89 -7.66 15.10
C SER A 31 5.99 -8.58 14.27
N ALA A 32 5.07 -8.04 13.47
CA ALA A 32 4.22 -8.85 12.59
C ALA A 32 5.05 -9.58 11.52
N LEU A 33 6.01 -8.90 10.91
CA LEU A 33 6.94 -9.48 9.92
C LEU A 33 7.86 -10.53 10.55
N GLU A 34 8.38 -10.29 11.75
CA GLU A 34 9.18 -11.27 12.51
C GLU A 34 8.38 -12.51 12.89
N CYS A 35 7.13 -12.31 13.35
CA CYS A 35 6.20 -13.40 13.63
C CYS A 35 5.95 -14.24 12.37
N LEU A 36 5.75 -13.57 11.23
CA LEU A 36 5.55 -14.25 9.96
C LEU A 36 6.80 -15.04 9.57
N GLY A 37 8.01 -14.46 9.65
CA GLY A 37 9.27 -15.13 9.34
C GLY A 37 9.57 -16.35 10.23
N SER A 38 9.04 -16.36 11.46
CA SER A 38 9.21 -17.45 12.42
C SER A 38 8.28 -18.65 12.18
N ILE A 39 7.29 -18.54 11.29
CA ILE A 39 6.42 -19.66 10.92
C ILE A 39 7.15 -20.54 9.90
N PRO A 40 7.38 -21.84 10.18
CA PRO A 40 8.06 -22.74 9.25
C PRO A 40 7.32 -22.77 7.91
N MET A 41 8.06 -22.58 6.82
CA MET A 41 7.52 -22.82 5.50
C MET A 41 7.41 -24.33 5.34
N MET A 42 6.19 -24.88 5.45
CA MET A 42 5.94 -26.25 5.03
C MET A 42 6.15 -26.29 3.52
N MET A 43 7.38 -26.57 3.10
CA MET A 43 7.67 -26.92 1.71
C MET A 43 6.84 -28.17 1.41
N PRO A 44 5.91 -28.13 0.46
CA PRO A 44 5.30 -29.36 -0.01
C PRO A 44 6.43 -30.25 -0.50
N GLN A 45 6.53 -31.47 0.02
CA GLN A 45 7.40 -32.49 -0.57
C GLN A 45 6.85 -32.76 -1.97
N GLN A 46 7.43 -32.14 -3.00
CA GLN A 46 7.07 -32.38 -4.39
C GLN A 46 8.20 -33.15 -5.07
N ASP A 47 7.83 -34.33 -5.57
CA ASP A 47 8.63 -35.11 -6.51
C ASP A 47 8.94 -34.27 -7.77
N ASP A 48 10.18 -34.35 -8.23
CA ASP A 48 10.87 -33.40 -9.12
C ASP A 48 10.29 -33.21 -10.55
N ASP A 49 9.15 -33.80 -10.92
CA ASP A 49 8.76 -33.92 -12.34
C ASP A 49 7.74 -32.88 -12.89
N ASP A 50 7.21 -31.94 -12.09
CA ASP A 50 6.14 -31.01 -12.56
C ASP A 50 6.31 -29.52 -12.14
N LEU A 51 7.55 -29.09 -11.88
CA LEU A 51 7.88 -27.79 -11.26
C LEU A 51 7.64 -26.53 -12.11
N LEU A 52 7.51 -26.64 -13.45
CA LEU A 52 7.44 -25.47 -14.33
C LEU A 52 6.01 -24.95 -14.60
N HIS A 53 4.97 -25.73 -14.29
CA HIS A 53 3.58 -25.33 -14.52
C HIS A 53 2.85 -24.82 -13.27
N GLN A 54 3.38 -25.05 -12.06
CA GLN A 54 2.67 -24.72 -10.81
C GLN A 54 2.94 -23.32 -10.24
N ILE A 55 4.04 -22.66 -10.63
CA ILE A 55 4.33 -21.28 -10.19
C ILE A 55 3.32 -20.28 -10.77
N SER A 56 2.57 -20.68 -11.81
CA SER A 56 1.55 -19.83 -12.46
C SER A 56 0.10 -20.24 -12.19
N SER A 57 -0.18 -21.26 -11.36
CA SER A 57 -1.54 -21.83 -11.31
C SER A 57 -2.05 -22.37 -9.96
N SER A 58 -1.35 -22.18 -8.84
CA SER A 58 -1.84 -22.59 -7.51
C SER A 58 -2.44 -21.46 -6.66
N SER A 59 -2.96 -20.39 -7.26
CA SER A 59 -3.71 -19.36 -6.53
C SER A 59 -5.16 -19.82 -6.35
N SER A 60 -5.47 -20.46 -5.22
CA SER A 60 -6.85 -20.47 -4.73
C SER A 60 -7.27 -19.01 -4.48
N PRO A 61 -8.20 -18.44 -5.26
CA PRO A 61 -8.42 -16.99 -5.34
C PRO A 61 -9.37 -16.55 -4.24
N GLU A 62 -9.02 -16.76 -2.98
CA GLU A 62 -9.89 -16.32 -1.89
C GLU A 62 -9.77 -14.82 -1.62
N PHE A 63 -8.61 -14.21 -1.90
CA PHE A 63 -8.36 -12.79 -1.62
C PHE A 63 -7.44 -12.13 -2.65
N SER A 64 -7.83 -10.95 -3.12
CA SER A 64 -6.95 -9.99 -3.80
C SER A 64 -6.50 -8.88 -2.84
N PHE A 65 -5.43 -8.15 -3.17
CA PHE A 65 -5.00 -7.00 -2.36
C PHE A 65 -6.04 -5.90 -2.37
N ASP A 66 -6.63 -5.64 -3.54
CA ASP A 66 -7.68 -4.64 -3.70
C ASP A 66 -8.88 -4.99 -2.80
N GLN A 67 -9.29 -6.26 -2.76
CA GLN A 67 -10.36 -6.72 -1.86
C GLN A 67 -10.01 -6.51 -0.38
N CYS A 68 -8.75 -6.73 0.01
CA CYS A 68 -8.30 -6.44 1.38
C CYS A 68 -8.35 -4.94 1.69
N MET A 69 -7.99 -4.08 0.73
CA MET A 69 -8.08 -2.62 0.88
C MET A 69 -9.53 -2.15 1.05
N LEU A 70 -10.48 -2.78 0.36
CA LEU A 70 -11.91 -2.45 0.44
C LEU A 70 -12.54 -2.80 1.80
N LEU A 71 -11.86 -3.57 2.65
CA LEU A 71 -12.28 -3.79 4.04
C LEU A 71 -12.05 -2.55 4.93
N THR A 72 -11.22 -1.60 4.47
CA THR A 72 -10.97 -0.37 5.19
C THR A 72 -12.09 0.64 4.93
N SER A 73 -12.80 1.03 5.99
CA SER A 73 -13.79 2.11 5.92
C SER A 73 -13.09 3.45 5.74
N ILE A 74 -13.25 4.08 4.58
CA ILE A 74 -12.78 5.45 4.35
C ILE A 74 -13.87 6.42 4.79
N PRO A 75 -13.59 7.35 5.72
CA PRO A 75 -14.56 8.37 6.13
C PRO A 75 -15.00 9.20 4.92
N GLU A 76 -16.31 9.25 4.68
CA GLU A 76 -16.88 10.18 3.71
C GLU A 76 -16.62 11.60 4.20
N GLY A 77 -15.62 12.27 3.62
CA GLY A 77 -15.24 13.63 4.01
C GLY A 77 -13.82 13.82 4.55
N ASP A 78 -12.93 12.82 4.48
CA ASP A 78 -11.48 13.12 4.46
C ASP A 78 -11.09 13.69 3.07
N ASP A 79 -11.85 14.70 2.64
CA ASP A 79 -11.48 15.61 1.58
C ASP A 79 -10.31 16.42 2.15
N GLN A 80 -9.11 15.84 2.06
CA GLN A 80 -7.88 16.63 1.96
C GLN A 80 -7.86 17.37 0.61
N CYS A 81 -8.96 18.08 0.31
CA CYS A 81 -9.08 19.15 -0.65
C CYS A 81 -8.27 20.33 -0.11
N GLY A 82 -6.97 20.14 -0.08
CA GLY A 82 -5.96 21.15 0.18
C GLY A 82 -5.00 21.18 -0.98
N THR A 83 -4.21 22.24 -1.07
CA THR A 83 -3.10 22.45 -2.02
C THR A 83 -1.96 21.42 -1.92
N HIS A 84 -2.18 20.31 -1.23
CA HIS A 84 -1.21 19.26 -0.96
C HIS A 84 -1.48 18.03 -1.85
N ALA A 85 -0.40 17.36 -2.24
CA ALA A 85 -0.47 16.16 -3.05
C ALA A 85 -1.11 15.00 -2.25
N PHE A 86 -1.98 14.23 -2.91
CA PHE A 86 -2.73 13.13 -2.32
C PHE A 86 -1.82 12.02 -1.82
N MET A 87 -1.97 11.61 -0.56
CA MET A 87 -1.33 10.44 0.05
C MET A 87 -2.38 9.46 0.49
N TYR A 88 -2.23 8.19 0.14
CA TYR A 88 -3.06 7.14 0.73
C TYR A 88 -2.50 6.82 2.11
N ASN A 89 -3.25 7.17 3.16
CA ASN A 89 -2.81 7.15 4.56
C ASN A 89 -3.50 6.08 5.42
N HIS A 90 -4.21 5.15 4.78
CA HIS A 90 -4.94 4.09 5.47
C HIS A 90 -4.17 2.78 5.43
N ALA A 91 -4.17 2.06 6.55
CA ALA A 91 -3.58 0.74 6.62
C ALA A 91 -4.52 -0.32 6.02
N ILE A 92 -3.94 -1.44 5.58
CA ILE A 92 -4.67 -2.53 4.94
C ILE A 92 -4.88 -3.67 5.96
N PRO A 93 -6.14 -4.03 6.27
CA PRO A 93 -6.44 -5.15 7.15
C PRO A 93 -6.17 -6.49 6.46
N LEU A 94 -5.88 -7.48 7.28
CA LEU A 94 -5.84 -8.87 6.85
C LEU A 94 -7.19 -9.52 7.18
N PRO A 95 -7.85 -10.18 6.22
CA PRO A 95 -9.01 -11.03 6.49
C PRO A 95 -8.67 -12.07 7.56
N SER A 96 -9.60 -12.37 8.46
CA SER A 96 -9.34 -13.30 9.57
C SER A 96 -9.04 -14.74 9.13
N ASN A 97 -9.46 -15.12 7.92
CA ASN A 97 -9.26 -16.43 7.32
C ASN A 97 -8.13 -16.45 6.27
N VAL A 98 -7.38 -15.35 6.08
CA VAL A 98 -6.27 -15.35 5.12
C VAL A 98 -5.15 -16.28 5.59
N THR A 99 -4.73 -17.17 4.70
CA THR A 99 -3.62 -18.09 4.96
C THR A 99 -2.48 -17.95 3.97
N ASP A 100 -2.75 -17.30 2.83
CA ASP A 100 -1.78 -17.11 1.78
C ASP A 100 -0.71 -16.08 2.19
N ARG A 101 0.54 -16.55 2.29
CA ARG A 101 1.70 -15.69 2.57
C ARG A 101 2.00 -14.72 1.43
N GLY A 102 1.60 -15.06 0.20
CA GLY A 102 1.66 -14.19 -0.96
C GLY A 102 0.82 -12.94 -0.78
N ILE A 103 -0.32 -13.03 -0.06
CA ILE A 103 -1.17 -11.89 0.30
C ILE A 103 -0.70 -11.23 1.61
N ILE A 104 -0.35 -12.03 2.62
CA ILE A 104 0.00 -11.49 3.95
C ILE A 104 1.26 -10.63 3.89
N THR A 105 2.33 -11.14 3.27
CA THR A 105 3.65 -10.49 3.31
C THR A 105 3.62 -9.07 2.73
N PRO A 106 3.07 -8.83 1.53
CA PRO A 106 2.98 -7.49 0.94
C PRO A 106 2.17 -6.51 1.79
N ILE A 107 1.06 -6.96 2.39
CA ILE A 107 0.21 -6.12 3.24
C ILE A 107 0.98 -5.67 4.48
N LEU A 108 1.71 -6.59 5.14
CA LEU A 108 2.53 -6.23 6.30
C LEU A 108 3.66 -5.26 5.92
N ILE A 109 4.33 -5.48 4.79
CA ILE A 109 5.40 -4.58 4.31
C ILE A 109 4.81 -3.20 3.96
N PHE A 110 3.65 -3.16 3.30
CA PHE A 110 2.94 -1.91 3.00
C PHE A 110 2.60 -1.15 4.28
N ASN A 111 2.01 -1.80 5.29
CA ASN A 111 1.66 -1.15 6.55
C ASN A 111 2.90 -0.65 7.30
N ALA A 112 4.02 -1.38 7.24
CA ALA A 112 5.31 -0.92 7.77
C ALA A 112 5.83 0.32 7.01
N ALA A 113 5.78 0.30 5.67
CA ALA A 113 6.17 1.43 4.83
C ALA A 113 5.36 2.68 5.16
N LEU A 114 4.04 2.51 5.29
CA LEU A 114 3.10 3.57 5.66
C LEU A 114 3.42 4.15 7.05
N ALA A 115 3.69 3.31 8.04
CA ALA A 115 4.06 3.77 9.38
C ALA A 115 5.32 4.66 9.34
N HIS A 116 6.37 4.22 8.64
CA HIS A 116 7.57 5.03 8.44
C HIS A 116 7.29 6.36 7.70
N HIS A 117 6.49 6.32 6.63
CA HIS A 117 6.13 7.51 5.86
C HIS A 117 5.36 8.53 6.71
N LEU A 118 4.42 8.06 7.53
CA LEU A 118 3.63 8.92 8.42
C LEU A 118 4.45 9.52 9.56
N VAL A 119 5.42 8.80 10.13
CA VAL A 119 6.39 9.40 11.07
C VAL A 119 7.15 10.54 10.39
N ALA A 120 7.69 10.30 9.19
CA ALA A 120 8.45 11.31 8.45
C ALA A 120 7.64 12.57 8.10
N MET A 121 6.31 12.44 8.04
CA MET A 121 5.37 13.54 7.77
C MET A 121 5.03 14.39 9.00
N ARG A 122 5.40 13.97 10.21
CA ARG A 122 5.25 14.82 11.39
C ARG A 122 6.15 16.06 11.27
N LYS A 123 5.60 17.23 11.59
CA LYS A 123 6.28 18.54 11.44
C LYS A 123 7.59 18.63 12.22
N ASP A 124 7.68 17.90 13.34
CA ASP A 124 8.81 17.95 14.27
C ASP A 124 9.86 16.85 14.02
N GLU A 125 9.56 15.88 13.13
CA GLU A 125 10.33 14.64 12.96
C GLU A 125 10.62 14.31 11.49
N ARG A 126 10.83 15.34 10.65
CA ARG A 126 11.30 15.14 9.27
C ARG A 126 12.70 14.53 9.24
N SER A 127 12.76 13.22 9.45
CA SER A 127 13.97 12.42 9.41
C SER A 127 14.09 11.75 8.04
N PRO A 128 15.14 12.07 7.27
CA PRO A 128 15.42 11.42 5.99
C PRO A 128 15.49 9.89 6.09
N GLN A 129 15.86 9.35 7.25
CA GLN A 129 15.96 7.92 7.48
C GLN A 129 14.61 7.21 7.37
N TYR A 130 13.53 7.85 7.82
CA TYR A 130 12.18 7.27 7.72
C TYR A 130 11.64 7.33 6.29
N LEU A 131 11.95 8.38 5.53
CA LEU A 131 11.62 8.47 4.11
C LEU A 131 12.35 7.41 3.29
N ASP A 132 13.66 7.24 3.52
CA ASP A 132 14.46 6.20 2.86
C ASP A 132 13.91 4.81 3.17
N ARG A 133 13.58 4.55 4.45
CA ARG A 133 13.01 3.26 4.85
C ARG A 133 11.64 3.00 4.22
N ALA A 134 10.75 4.00 4.21
CA ALA A 134 9.44 3.88 3.55
C ALA A 134 9.59 3.60 2.05
N MET A 135 10.50 4.31 1.36
CA MET A 135 10.76 4.12 -0.07
C MET A 135 11.25 2.70 -0.38
N GLN A 136 12.20 2.19 0.41
CA GLN A 136 12.71 0.81 0.25
C GLN A 136 11.59 -0.22 0.38
N LEU A 137 10.71 -0.06 1.37
CA LEU A 137 9.61 -0.98 1.61
C LEU A 137 8.54 -0.88 0.52
N TYR A 138 8.16 0.32 0.06
CA TYR A 138 7.24 0.48 -1.08
C TYR A 138 7.80 -0.15 -2.35
N THR A 139 9.09 0.07 -2.65
CA THR A 139 9.76 -0.52 -3.82
C THR A 139 9.78 -2.05 -3.75
N LEU A 140 10.01 -2.60 -2.56
CA LEU A 140 10.00 -4.05 -2.33
C LEU A 140 8.63 -4.66 -2.68
N VAL A 141 7.53 -4.01 -2.29
CA VAL A 141 6.18 -4.50 -2.58
C VAL A 141 5.80 -4.27 -4.04
N TYR A 142 6.18 -3.14 -4.63
CA TYR A 142 5.86 -2.82 -6.02
C TYR A 142 6.36 -3.89 -6.99
N HIS A 143 7.57 -4.43 -6.76
CA HIS A 143 8.14 -5.46 -7.63
C HIS A 143 7.62 -6.88 -7.37
N SER A 144 6.88 -7.10 -6.29
CA SER A 144 6.43 -8.44 -5.91
C SER A 144 5.05 -8.81 -6.48
N GLN A 145 4.37 -7.89 -7.18
CA GLN A 145 2.96 -8.04 -7.56
C GLN A 145 2.69 -7.84 -9.05
N ASP A 146 1.61 -8.47 -9.54
CA ASP A 146 1.09 -8.25 -10.89
C ASP A 146 0.12 -7.06 -10.90
N ILE A 147 0.46 -6.02 -11.68
CA ILE A 147 -0.31 -4.79 -11.84
C ILE A 147 -1.74 -5.08 -12.32
N VAL A 148 -1.89 -6.06 -13.22
CA VAL A 148 -3.18 -6.34 -13.87
C VAL A 148 -4.20 -6.89 -12.87
N GLN A 149 -3.75 -7.63 -11.86
CA GLN A 149 -4.65 -8.25 -10.88
C GLN A 149 -5.05 -7.33 -9.74
N ASN A 150 -4.23 -6.32 -9.41
CA ASN A 150 -4.41 -5.47 -8.24
C ASN A 150 -4.08 -4.00 -8.54
N PRO A 151 -4.84 -3.36 -9.45
CA PRO A 151 -4.58 -1.99 -9.88
C PRO A 151 -4.66 -0.97 -8.74
N LEU A 152 -5.60 -1.11 -7.79
CA LEU A 152 -5.71 -0.16 -6.66
C LEU A 152 -4.50 -0.27 -5.74
N PHE A 153 -4.08 -1.48 -5.39
CA PHE A 153 -2.91 -1.69 -4.54
C PHE A 153 -1.63 -1.13 -5.17
N HIS A 154 -1.43 -1.34 -6.47
CA HIS A 154 -0.32 -0.74 -7.20
C HIS A 154 -0.39 0.77 -7.23
N PHE A 155 -1.58 1.32 -7.46
CA PHE A 155 -1.80 2.76 -7.47
C PHE A 155 -1.33 3.38 -6.15
N VAL A 156 -1.75 2.85 -5.01
CA VAL A 156 -1.43 3.45 -3.70
C VAL A 156 0.05 3.34 -3.35
N ILE A 157 0.69 2.21 -3.65
CA ILE A 157 2.14 2.04 -3.44
C ILE A 157 2.90 3.06 -4.28
N TYR A 158 2.58 3.12 -5.56
CA TYR A 158 3.29 3.98 -6.51
C TYR A 158 3.05 5.47 -6.21
N ASN A 159 1.83 5.84 -5.82
CA ASN A 159 1.50 7.20 -5.40
C ASN A 159 2.28 7.62 -4.15
N ASN A 160 2.30 6.77 -3.12
CA ASN A 160 3.02 7.08 -1.88
C ASN A 160 4.53 7.13 -2.10
N ALA A 161 5.10 6.26 -2.93
CA ALA A 161 6.51 6.32 -3.32
C ALA A 161 6.84 7.62 -4.07
N ALA A 162 6.03 8.00 -5.07
CA ALA A 162 6.22 9.25 -5.81
C ALA A 162 6.13 10.48 -4.91
N LEU A 163 5.29 10.46 -3.87
CA LEU A 163 5.24 11.52 -2.88
C LEU A 163 6.54 11.64 -2.07
N ILE A 164 7.20 10.53 -1.75
CA ILE A 164 8.51 10.58 -1.09
C ILE A 164 9.52 11.29 -2.01
N ASP A 165 9.55 10.95 -3.31
CA ASP A 165 10.38 11.65 -4.30
C ASP A 165 10.12 13.16 -4.29
N LEU A 166 8.85 13.57 -4.28
CA LEU A 166 8.48 14.98 -4.18
C LEU A 166 9.00 15.63 -2.88
N GLN A 167 8.89 14.92 -1.76
CA GLN A 167 9.31 15.40 -0.42
C GLN A 167 10.82 15.57 -0.29
N ILE A 168 11.62 14.74 -0.97
CA ILE A 168 13.08 14.87 -1.00
C ILE A 168 13.56 15.82 -2.12
N GLY A 169 12.64 16.45 -2.85
CA GLY A 169 12.94 17.48 -3.87
C GLY A 169 13.10 16.94 -5.29
N ASN A 170 12.88 15.66 -5.53
CA ASN A 170 12.96 15.00 -6.83
C ASN A 170 11.68 15.19 -7.66
N LYS A 171 11.40 16.45 -8.02
CA LYS A 171 10.15 16.85 -8.71
C LYS A 171 9.98 16.22 -10.09
N ASP A 172 11.07 15.97 -10.80
CA ASP A 172 11.02 15.42 -12.15
C ASP A 172 10.57 13.96 -12.15
N THR A 173 11.06 13.17 -11.17
CA THR A 173 10.61 11.79 -10.97
C THR A 173 9.15 11.74 -10.57
N TRP A 174 8.73 12.57 -9.61
CA TRP A 174 7.31 12.67 -9.23
C TRP A 174 6.40 13.01 -10.43
N LYS A 175 6.80 13.95 -11.30
CA LYS A 175 6.04 14.29 -12.52
C LYS A 175 5.95 13.12 -13.50
N ALA A 176 7.05 12.37 -13.67
CA ALA A 176 7.04 11.17 -14.51
C ALA A 176 6.10 10.10 -13.95
N CYS A 177 6.06 9.93 -12.62
CA CYS A 177 5.14 9.02 -11.96
C CYS A 177 3.67 9.40 -12.17
N LEU A 178 3.36 10.71 -12.25
CA LEU A 178 1.99 11.19 -12.40
C LEU A 178 1.30 10.64 -13.66
N GLY A 179 2.01 10.54 -14.78
CA GLY A 179 1.46 9.99 -16.02
C GLY A 179 1.05 8.51 -15.87
N HIS A 180 1.84 7.73 -15.13
CA HIS A 180 1.52 6.33 -14.85
C HIS A 180 0.34 6.19 -13.88
N LEU A 181 0.28 7.04 -12.83
CA LEU A 181 -0.87 7.07 -11.92
C LEU A 181 -2.17 7.41 -12.63
N VAL A 182 -2.15 8.39 -13.55
CA VAL A 182 -3.31 8.72 -14.38
C VAL A 182 -3.71 7.54 -15.26
N HIS A 183 -2.75 6.79 -15.82
CA HIS A 183 -3.05 5.60 -16.61
C HIS A 183 -3.76 4.51 -15.79
N ILE A 184 -3.26 4.19 -14.58
CA ILE A 184 -3.91 3.21 -13.69
C ILE A 184 -5.30 3.71 -13.28
N TYR A 185 -5.44 5.00 -12.97
CA TYR A 185 -6.74 5.60 -12.66
C TYR A 185 -7.75 5.43 -13.83
N MET A 186 -7.32 5.64 -15.07
CA MET A 186 -8.18 5.45 -16.24
C MET A 186 -8.60 3.99 -16.41
N ILE A 187 -7.72 3.02 -16.13
CA ILE A 187 -8.09 1.60 -16.12
C ILE A 187 -9.22 1.33 -15.11
N LEU A 188 -9.09 1.84 -13.88
CA LEU A 188 -10.12 1.70 -12.84
C LEU A 188 -11.47 2.34 -13.24
N VAL A 189 -11.43 3.44 -14.00
CA VAL A 189 -12.63 4.10 -14.54
C VAL A 189 -13.27 3.25 -15.65
N ASP A 190 -12.48 2.78 -16.61
CA ASP A 190 -12.96 1.98 -17.75
C ASP A 190 -13.57 0.65 -17.29
N GLU A 191 -13.02 0.05 -16.25
CA GLU A 191 -13.52 -1.19 -15.63
C GLU A 191 -14.70 -0.97 -14.67
N SER A 192 -15.14 0.28 -14.47
CA SER A 192 -16.25 0.64 -13.57
C SER A 192 -16.03 0.21 -12.11
N CYS A 193 -14.78 0.26 -11.63
CA CYS A 193 -14.36 -0.06 -10.26
C CYS A 193 -14.73 1.05 -9.26
N ILE A 194 -16.03 1.29 -9.07
CA ILE A 194 -16.56 2.42 -8.26
C ILE A 194 -16.08 2.35 -6.81
N SER A 195 -15.99 1.14 -6.24
CA SER A 195 -15.49 0.91 -4.88
C SER A 195 -14.05 1.37 -4.72
N GLU A 196 -13.18 0.98 -5.64
CA GLU A 196 -11.75 1.25 -5.65
C GLU A 196 -11.49 2.73 -5.91
N LEU A 197 -12.24 3.34 -6.84
CA LEU A 197 -12.15 4.78 -7.13
C LEU A 197 -12.44 5.64 -5.90
N ARG A 198 -13.31 5.18 -4.99
CA ARG A 198 -13.56 5.88 -3.71
C ARG A 198 -12.30 5.97 -2.85
N HIS A 199 -11.42 4.97 -2.90
CA HIS A 199 -10.18 4.92 -2.12
C HIS A 199 -9.13 5.90 -2.61
N ILE A 200 -9.27 6.40 -3.83
CA ILE A 200 -8.31 7.31 -4.46
C ILE A 200 -8.96 8.60 -4.96
N GLN A 201 -10.17 8.92 -4.49
CA GLN A 201 -10.89 10.12 -4.93
C GLN A 201 -10.10 11.40 -4.65
N GLY A 202 -9.36 11.45 -3.55
CA GLY A 202 -8.48 12.58 -3.21
C GLY A 202 -7.40 12.85 -4.25
N PHE A 203 -6.97 11.84 -5.02
CA PHE A 203 -6.00 12.00 -6.10
C PHE A 203 -6.50 12.94 -7.19
N LEU A 204 -7.77 12.80 -7.60
CA LEU A 204 -8.38 13.67 -8.61
C LEU A 204 -8.47 15.11 -8.09
N GLY A 205 -8.83 15.28 -6.81
CA GLY A 205 -8.82 16.58 -6.14
C GLY A 205 -7.44 17.26 -6.19
N SER A 206 -6.38 16.53 -5.84
CA SER A 206 -5.00 17.03 -5.93
C SER A 206 -4.58 17.35 -7.36
N LEU A 207 -4.93 16.51 -8.34
CA LEU A 207 -4.66 16.78 -9.76
C LEU A 207 -5.28 18.11 -10.21
N MET A 208 -6.58 18.31 -9.93
CA MET A 208 -7.28 19.55 -10.30
C MET A 208 -6.68 20.79 -9.62
N ALA A 209 -6.20 20.66 -8.38
CA ALA A 209 -5.53 21.76 -7.67
C ALA A 209 -4.15 22.11 -8.23
N THR A 210 -3.45 21.14 -8.84
CA THR A 210 -2.12 21.34 -9.44
C THR A 210 -2.15 21.80 -10.89
N MET A 211 -3.27 21.61 -11.60
CA MET A 211 -3.44 22.15 -12.94
C MET A 211 -3.58 23.67 -12.85
N PRO A 212 -2.72 24.46 -13.54
CA PRO A 212 -2.96 25.88 -13.65
C PRO A 212 -4.33 26.04 -14.31
N VAL A 213 -5.23 26.78 -13.67
CA VAL A 213 -6.47 27.23 -14.30
C VAL A 213 -6.03 27.92 -15.59
N ALA A 214 -6.23 27.26 -16.73
CA ALA A 214 -6.06 27.90 -18.01
C ALA A 214 -7.03 29.08 -17.97
N ALA A 215 -6.46 30.28 -17.81
CA ALA A 215 -7.22 31.51 -17.81
C ALA A 215 -8.09 31.48 -19.07
N ALA A 216 -9.40 31.36 -18.88
CA ALA A 216 -10.37 31.55 -19.93
C ALA A 216 -10.17 32.98 -20.45
N ALA A 217 -9.51 33.07 -21.59
CA ALA A 217 -9.39 34.27 -22.41
C ALA A 217 -10.49 34.27 -23.47
#